data_AF-A0A1U7IU06-F1
#
_entry.id   AF-A0A1U7IU06-F1
#
_cell.length_a   1.000
_cell.length_b   1.000
_cell.length_c   1.000
_cell.angle_alpha   90.00
_cell.angle_beta   90.00
_cell.angle_gamma   90.00
#
_symmetry.space_group_name_H-M   'P 1'
#
loop_
_entity.id
_entity.type
_entity.pdbx_description
1 polymer ?
#
loop_
_entity_poly.entity_id
_entity_poly.type
_entity_poly.pdbx_seq_one_letter_code
_entity_poly.pdbx_strand_id
1 'polypeptide(L)'
;MQLAQHYQTAIKSCQCKSLNLSIADFIQNNKGSSSYQMNQLLMTSEAKFAWQRGYGIFSLRRKQLNDAIAYIKNQKQHHLQGTIIAALEREAEEDDGSKLGDRNI
;
A
#
# COMPACT_ATOMS: atom_id res chain seq x y z
N MET A 1 -13.44 -25.78 39.53
CA MET A 1 -12.74 -26.20 38.29
C MET A 1 -13.36 -25.56 37.04
N GLN A 2 -13.67 -24.25 37.06
CA GLN A 2 -14.17 -23.47 35.91
C GLN A 2 -13.60 -22.03 35.83
N LEU A 3 -12.79 -21.61 36.81
CA LEU A 3 -12.19 -20.27 36.85
C LEU A 3 -10.86 -20.16 36.07
N ALA A 4 -10.21 -21.28 35.75
CA ALA A 4 -8.92 -21.29 35.04
C ALA A 4 -9.04 -21.17 33.50
N GLN A 5 -10.21 -21.50 32.93
CA GLN A 5 -10.41 -21.46 31.47
C GLN A 5 -10.75 -20.07 30.93
N HIS A 6 -11.16 -19.12 31.78
CA HIS A 6 -11.47 -17.76 31.33
C HIS A 6 -10.23 -16.87 31.18
N TYR A 7 -9.12 -17.19 31.86
CA TYR A 7 -7.91 -16.36 31.78
C TYR A 7 -7.08 -16.62 30.52
N GLN A 8 -7.15 -17.83 29.93
CA GLN A 8 -6.46 -18.13 28.67
C GLN A 8 -7.10 -17.50 27.43
N THR A 9 -8.38 -17.13 27.49
CA THR A 9 -9.10 -16.60 26.31
C THR A 9 -8.76 -15.13 26.03
N ALA A 10 -8.22 -14.39 27.01
CA ALA A 10 -7.84 -12.98 26.84
C ALA A 10 -6.45 -12.76 26.23
N ILE A 11 -5.62 -13.80 26.07
CA ILE A 11 -4.25 -13.67 25.54
C ILE A 11 -4.20 -13.98 24.02
N LYS A 12 -5.32 -14.36 23.38
CA LYS A 12 -5.38 -14.61 21.93
C LYS A 12 -5.57 -13.36 21.04
N SER A 13 -5.65 -12.14 21.58
CA SER A 13 -5.92 -10.93 20.78
C SER A 13 -4.70 -10.07 20.43
N CYS A 14 -3.55 -10.29 21.04
CA CYS A 14 -2.31 -9.61 20.66
C CYS A 14 -1.54 -10.46 19.65
N GLN A 15 -1.96 -10.44 18.39
CA GLN A 15 -1.05 -10.76 17.30
C GLN A 15 0.01 -9.65 17.23
N CYS A 16 1.10 -9.83 17.97
CA CYS A 16 2.34 -9.11 17.71
C CYS A 16 2.83 -9.57 16.33
N LYS A 17 2.48 -8.82 15.27
CA LYS A 17 3.04 -9.06 13.95
C LYS A 17 4.57 -8.98 14.11
N SER A 18 5.24 -10.07 13.77
CA SER A 18 6.70 -10.20 13.72
C SER A 18 7.35 -8.95 13.11
N LEU A 19 8.51 -8.55 13.64
CA LEU A 19 9.34 -7.39 13.22
C LEU A 19 9.81 -7.42 11.75
N ASN A 20 9.36 -8.38 10.95
CA ASN A 20 9.66 -8.52 9.53
C ASN A 20 8.40 -8.23 8.70
N LEU A 21 8.04 -6.94 8.60
CA LEU A 21 6.98 -6.50 7.70
C LEU A 21 7.57 -6.30 6.30
N SER A 22 7.09 -7.07 5.32
CA SER A 22 7.47 -6.82 3.94
C SER A 22 6.85 -5.51 3.45
N ILE A 23 7.59 -4.78 2.61
CA ILE A 23 7.08 -3.51 2.05
C ILE A 23 5.87 -3.79 1.14
N ALA A 24 5.87 -4.92 0.44
CA ALA A 24 4.76 -5.35 -0.40
C ALA A 24 3.47 -5.53 0.42
N ASP A 25 3.52 -6.26 1.53
CA ASP A 25 2.37 -6.47 2.41
C ASP A 25 1.89 -5.14 3.02
N PHE A 26 2.83 -4.27 3.41
CA PHE A 26 2.48 -2.95 3.94
C PHE A 26 1.71 -2.12 2.90
N ILE A 27 2.23 -2.02 1.67
CA ILE A 27 1.59 -1.24 0.61
C ILE A 27 0.27 -1.87 0.17
N GLN A 28 0.18 -3.20 0.08
CA GLN A 28 -1.05 -3.91 -0.23
C GLN A 28 -2.16 -3.56 0.77
N ASN A 29 -1.85 -3.61 2.07
CA ASN A 29 -2.81 -3.26 3.12
C ASN A 29 -3.22 -1.78 3.07
N ASN A 30 -2.27 -0.86 2.85
CA ASN A 30 -2.58 0.58 2.77
C ASN A 30 -3.47 0.90 1.56
N LYS A 31 -3.12 0.40 0.38
CA LYS A 31 -3.92 0.58 -0.84
C LYS A 31 -5.31 -0.06 -0.69
N GLY A 32 -5.37 -1.30 -0.22
CA GLY A 32 -6.64 -2.03 -0.06
C GLY A 32 -7.60 -1.38 0.93
N SER A 33 -7.11 -1.01 2.12
CA SER A 33 -7.92 -0.38 3.17
C SER A 33 -8.42 1.01 2.76
N SER A 34 -7.55 1.84 2.14
CA SER A 34 -7.96 3.16 1.65
C SER A 34 -8.95 3.06 0.49
N SER A 35 -8.77 2.12 -0.44
CA SER A 35 -9.77 1.87 -1.49
C SER A 35 -11.11 1.41 -0.93
N TYR A 36 -11.10 0.52 0.06
CA TYR A 36 -12.33 0.08 0.74
C TYR A 36 -13.06 1.26 1.40
N GLN A 37 -12.35 2.10 2.16
CA GLN A 37 -12.93 3.29 2.79
C GLN A 37 -13.45 4.29 1.76
N MET A 38 -12.67 4.58 0.71
CA MET A 38 -13.06 5.53 -0.32
C MET A 38 -14.34 5.07 -1.04
N ASN A 39 -14.44 3.78 -1.40
CA ASN A 39 -15.64 3.23 -2.03
C ASN A 39 -16.88 3.24 -1.12
N GLN A 40 -16.69 3.15 0.19
CA GLN A 40 -17.80 3.31 1.14
C GLN A 40 -18.24 4.76 1.31
N LEU A 41 -17.36 5.74 1.07
CA LEU A 41 -17.71 7.16 1.13
C LEU A 41 -18.31 7.65 -0.19
N LEU A 42 -17.84 7.11 -1.31
CA LEU A 42 -18.22 7.50 -2.66
C LEU A 42 -19.31 6.57 -3.26
N MET A 43 -20.24 6.05 -2.44
CA MET A 43 -21.23 5.03 -2.83
C MET A 43 -22.09 5.39 -4.07
N THR A 44 -22.05 6.65 -4.52
CA THR A 44 -22.80 7.19 -5.66
C THR A 44 -22.03 7.19 -6.98
N SER A 45 -20.74 6.82 -7.03
CA SER A 45 -19.99 6.76 -8.29
C SER A 45 -20.26 5.46 -9.06
N GLU A 46 -20.51 5.55 -10.36
CA GLU A 46 -20.72 4.38 -11.23
C GLU A 46 -19.49 3.45 -11.29
N ALA A 47 -18.30 4.01 -11.02
CA ALA A 47 -17.05 3.27 -10.95
C ALA A 47 -16.55 3.16 -9.50
N LYS A 48 -16.03 1.98 -9.13
CA LYS A 48 -15.30 1.77 -7.88
C LYS A 48 -13.89 2.34 -8.01
N PHE A 49 -13.47 3.09 -7.01
CA PHE A 49 -12.10 3.54 -6.86
C PHE A 49 -11.16 2.35 -6.57
N ALA A 50 -10.08 2.25 -7.34
CA ALA A 50 -8.98 1.33 -7.10
C ALA A 50 -7.66 2.03 -7.43
N TRP A 51 -6.64 1.76 -6.63
CA TRP A 51 -5.27 2.19 -6.96
C TRP A 51 -4.73 1.40 -8.15
N GLN A 52 -3.77 1.98 -8.87
CA GLN A 52 -2.98 1.25 -9.85
C GLN A 52 -2.26 0.05 -9.20
N ARG A 53 -2.10 -1.05 -9.98
CA ARG A 53 -1.49 -2.32 -9.52
C ARG A 53 -0.10 -2.10 -8.93
N GLY A 54 0.76 -1.36 -9.64
CA GLY A 54 2.16 -1.13 -9.26
C GLY A 54 2.37 -0.06 -8.17
N TYR A 55 3.51 -0.11 -7.52
CA TYR A 55 3.98 0.93 -6.59
C TYR A 55 5.48 1.18 -6.77
N GLY A 56 5.91 2.42 -6.59
CA GLY A 56 7.33 2.80 -6.55
C GLY A 56 7.83 2.91 -5.11
N ILE A 57 9.07 2.48 -4.86
CA ILE A 57 9.76 2.65 -3.57
C ILE A 57 11.10 3.31 -3.82
N PHE A 58 11.41 4.34 -3.03
CA PHE A 58 12.68 5.04 -3.08
C PHE A 58 13.24 5.20 -1.67
N SER A 59 14.52 4.87 -1.49
CA SER A 59 15.25 5.19 -0.27
C SER A 59 15.85 6.59 -0.38
N LEU A 60 15.58 7.46 0.59
CA LEU A 60 16.06 8.84 0.61
C LEU A 60 17.06 9.04 1.74
N ARG A 61 18.10 9.84 1.47
CA ARG A 61 18.98 10.37 2.51
C ARG A 61 18.32 11.59 3.14
N ARG A 62 18.64 11.89 4.41
CA ARG A 62 18.08 13.05 5.14
C ARG A 62 18.16 14.37 4.37
N LYS A 63 19.28 14.60 3.67
CA LYS A 63 19.49 15.80 2.85
C LYS A 63 18.56 15.93 1.64
N GLN A 64 17.97 14.82 1.17
CA GLN A 64 17.07 14.79 0.02
C GLN A 64 15.59 14.94 0.41
N LEU A 65 15.27 14.91 1.71
CA LEU A 65 13.90 14.89 2.18
C LEU A 65 13.13 16.16 1.78
N ASN A 66 13.74 17.32 1.97
CA ASN A 66 13.09 18.59 1.64
C ASN A 66 12.81 18.71 0.14
N ASP A 67 13.76 18.30 -0.69
CA ASP A 67 13.62 18.29 -2.15
C ASP A 67 12.53 17.31 -2.61
N ALA A 68 12.48 16.11 -2.02
CA ALA A 68 11.44 15.13 -2.32
C ALA A 68 10.04 15.63 -1.93
N ILE A 69 9.90 16.27 -0.78
CA ILE A 69 8.63 16.89 -0.35
C ILE A 69 8.23 18.01 -1.32
N ALA A 70 9.17 18.87 -1.71
CA ALA A 70 8.93 19.94 -2.67
C ALA A 70 8.48 19.39 -4.04
N TYR A 71 9.13 18.32 -4.50
CA TYR A 71 8.76 17.64 -5.74
C TYR A 71 7.35 17.06 -5.68
N ILE A 72 6.99 16.31 -4.63
CA ILE A 72 5.66 15.71 -4.48
C ILE A 72 4.56 16.80 -4.46
N LYS A 73 4.79 17.92 -3.76
CA LYS A 73 3.84 19.03 -3.71
C LYS A 73 3.59 19.67 -5.07
N ASN A 74 4.60 19.71 -5.94
CA ASN A 74 4.54 20.35 -7.25
C ASN A 74 4.48 19.34 -8.41
N GLN A 75 4.25 18.05 -8.13
CA GLN A 75 4.35 16.96 -9.13
C GLN A 75 3.46 17.22 -10.36
N LYS A 76 2.22 17.69 -10.14
CA LYS A 76 1.31 18.05 -11.24
C LYS A 76 1.89 19.15 -12.13
N GLN A 77 2.55 20.15 -11.56
CA GLN A 77 3.19 21.22 -12.32
C GLN A 77 4.40 20.69 -13.10
N HIS A 78 5.22 19.83 -12.50
CA HIS A 78 6.34 19.18 -13.19
C HIS A 78 5.88 18.36 -14.40
N HIS A 79 4.76 17.63 -14.28
CA HIS A 79 4.16 16.89 -15.39
C HIS A 79 3.64 17.81 -16.49
N LEU A 80 2.94 18.89 -16.12
CA LEU A 80 2.42 19.88 -17.08
C LEU A 80 3.54 20.62 -17.83
N GLN A 81 4.67 20.86 -17.19
CA GLN A 81 5.80 21.62 -17.74
C GLN A 81 6.89 20.74 -18.37
N GLY A 82 6.77 19.41 -18.29
CA GLY A 82 7.79 18.49 -18.80
C GLY A 82 9.09 18.49 -18.01
N THR A 83 9.08 18.89 -16.74
CA THR A 83 10.26 18.98 -15.85
C THR A 83 10.33 17.82 -14.84
N ILE A 84 9.80 16.66 -15.22
CA ILE A 84 9.72 15.47 -14.35
C ILE A 84 11.11 14.94 -13.97
N ILE A 85 11.24 14.42 -12.75
CA ILE A 85 12.46 13.70 -12.35
C ILE A 85 12.28 12.25 -12.76
N ALA A 86 12.81 11.89 -13.93
CA ALA A 86 12.63 10.55 -14.51
C ALA A 86 12.94 9.41 -13.53
N ALA A 87 13.97 9.55 -12.68
CA ALA A 87 14.34 8.53 -11.70
C ALA A 87 13.23 8.22 -10.67
N LEU A 88 12.32 9.17 -10.39
CA LEU A 88 11.20 9.04 -9.45
C LEU A 88 9.90 8.60 -10.12
N GLU A 89 9.79 8.73 -11.44
CA GLU A 89 8.55 8.47 -12.20
C GLU A 89 8.64 7.19 -13.06
N ARG A 90 9.72 6.40 -12.92
CA ARG A 90 9.82 5.11 -13.62
C ARG A 90 8.74 4.16 -13.12
N GLU A 91 7.82 3.81 -14.00
CA GLU A 91 6.91 2.69 -13.83
C GLU A 91 7.65 1.42 -14.27
N ALA A 92 7.88 0.49 -13.34
CA ALA A 92 8.32 -0.84 -13.71
C ALA A 92 7.09 -1.61 -14.19
N GLU A 93 6.91 -1.74 -15.50
CA GLU A 93 6.02 -2.75 -16.05
C GLU A 93 6.73 -4.10 -16.09
N GLU A 94 5.97 -5.15 -15.73
CA GLU A 94 6.24 -6.60 -15.76
C GLU A 94 6.55 -7.28 -14.41
N ASP A 95 5.50 -7.87 -13.83
CA ASP A 95 5.50 -9.31 -13.55
C ASP A 95 4.08 -9.84 -13.79
N ASP A 96 3.98 -10.76 -14.75
CA ASP A 96 2.76 -11.45 -15.14
C ASP A 96 2.17 -12.29 -14.00
N GLY A 97 2.87 -12.50 -12.88
CA GLY A 97 2.32 -13.15 -11.70
C GLY A 97 1.50 -14.39 -12.04
N SER A 98 2.16 -15.43 -12.56
CA SER A 98 1.78 -16.85 -12.48
C SER A 98 0.26 -17.09 -12.41
N LYS A 99 -0.36 -17.54 -13.50
CA LYS A 99 -1.69 -18.16 -13.41
C LYS A 99 -1.63 -19.28 -12.38
N LEU A 100 -2.14 -19.03 -11.17
CA LEU A 100 -2.37 -20.06 -10.18
C LEU A 100 -3.41 -20.99 -10.80
N GLY A 101 -2.89 -22.07 -11.38
CA GLY A 101 -3.68 -23.15 -11.93
C GLY A 101 -4.69 -23.65 -10.89
N ASP A 102 -5.88 -23.90 -11.40
CA ASP A 102 -6.87 -24.84 -10.91
C ASP A 102 -6.42 -25.63 -9.67
N ARG A 103 -6.82 -25.15 -8.49
CA ARG A 103 -6.98 -26.03 -7.34
C ARG A 103 -8.46 -26.18 -7.08
N ASN A 104 -9.03 -27.18 -7.75
CA ASN A 104 -10.19 -27.90 -7.24
C ASN A 104 -9.93 -28.31 -5.79
N ILE A 105 -10.73 -27.78 -4.87
CA ILE A 105 -11.11 -28.40 -3.60
C ILE A 105 -12.62 -28.22 -3.48
#